data_AF-A0A9C9SCU7-F1
#
_entry.id   AF-A0A9C9SCU7-F1
#
_cell.length_a   1.000
_cell.length_b   1.000
_cell.length_c   1.000
_cell.angle_alpha   90.00
_cell.angle_beta   90.00
_cell.angle_gamma   90.00
#
_symmetry.space_group_name_H-M   'P 1'
#
loop_
_entity.id
_entity.type
_entity.pdbx_description
1 polymer ?
#
loop_
_entity_poly.entity_id
_entity_poly.type
_entity_poly.pdbx_seq_one_letter_code
_entity_poly.pdbx_strand_id
1 'polypeptide(L)'
;QEEEVLFPAIEEAIGSSMGPTQVMRLEHEQMRGLLGEMEQALVAKDADAFLGGAETLLVLMQQHNAKEEQIVYPLSDQVLAADPENVLGRLKAMEMVADTTE
;
A
#
# COMPACT_ATOMS: atom_id res chain seq x y z
N GLN A 1 2.86 1.35 6.63
CA GLN A 1 2.15 2.49 7.24
C GLN A 1 0.67 2.46 6.89
N GLU A 2 0.33 2.27 5.62
CA GLU A 2 -1.08 2.17 5.19
C GLU A 2 -1.82 0.98 5.83
N GLU A 3 -1.30 -0.24 5.68
CA GLU A 3 -1.94 -1.46 6.22
C GLU A 3 -2.04 -1.47 7.75
N GLU A 4 -1.13 -0.77 8.42
CA GLU A 4 -0.92 -0.82 9.88
C GLU A 4 -1.61 0.34 10.63
N VAL A 5 -1.84 1.47 9.96
CA VAL A 5 -2.36 2.69 10.60
C VAL A 5 -3.52 3.28 9.83
N LEU A 6 -3.32 3.62 8.56
CA LEU A 6 -4.33 4.34 7.79
C LEU A 6 -5.56 3.48 7.52
N PHE A 7 -5.39 2.27 6.99
CA PHE A 7 -6.50 1.37 6.67
C PHE A 7 -7.29 0.97 7.93
N PRO A 8 -6.66 0.56 9.06
CA PRO A 8 -7.41 0.31 10.29
C PRO A 8 -8.20 1.52 10.78
N ALA A 9 -7.65 2.74 10.70
CA ALA A 9 -8.36 3.95 11.10
C ALA A 9 -9.61 4.21 10.23
N ILE A 10 -9.48 4.05 8.90
CA ILE A 10 -10.61 4.15 7.96
C ILE A 10 -11.68 3.10 8.27
N GLU A 11 -11.27 1.85 8.48
CA GLU A 11 -12.18 0.72 8.73
C GLU A 11 -12.91 0.86 10.07
N GLU A 12 -12.24 1.36 11.11
CA GLU A 12 -12.85 1.68 12.40
C GLU A 12 -13.89 2.80 12.27
N ALA A 13 -13.58 3.86 11.52
CA ALA A 13 -14.50 4.97 11.30
C ALA A 13 -15.74 4.57 10.48
N ILE A 14 -15.59 3.65 9.51
CA ILE A 14 -16.69 3.15 8.68
C ILE A 14 -17.45 2.01 9.38
N GLY A 15 -16.81 1.30 10.31
CA GLY A 15 -17.33 0.10 10.96
C GLY A 15 -17.32 -1.14 10.07
N SER A 16 -16.45 -1.19 9.05
CA SER A 16 -16.33 -2.30 8.10
C SER A 16 -14.92 -2.40 7.53
N SER A 17 -14.37 -3.61 7.51
CA SER A 17 -13.12 -3.96 6.82
C SER A 17 -13.33 -4.37 5.35
N MET A 18 -14.58 -4.42 4.90
CA MET A 18 -14.93 -4.67 3.49
C MET A 18 -14.90 -3.37 2.72
N GLY A 19 -14.26 -3.37 1.55
CA GLY A 19 -14.24 -2.19 0.66
C GLY A 19 -12.86 -1.85 0.11
N PRO A 20 -12.59 -0.55 -0.16
CA PRO A 20 -11.37 -0.12 -0.83
C PRO A 20 -10.08 -0.60 -0.14
N THR A 21 -10.00 -0.52 1.19
CA THR A 21 -8.81 -0.93 1.96
C THR A 21 -8.50 -2.43 1.84
N GLN A 22 -9.51 -3.29 1.68
CA GLN A 22 -9.31 -4.71 1.40
C GLN A 22 -8.67 -4.94 0.03
N VAL A 23 -9.16 -4.22 -1.00
CA VAL A 23 -8.61 -4.30 -2.35
C VAL A 23 -7.15 -3.84 -2.38
N MET A 24 -6.83 -2.76 -1.65
CA MET A 24 -5.45 -2.27 -1.55
C MET A 24 -4.51 -3.31 -0.94
N ARG A 25 -4.91 -3.99 0.15
CA ARG A 25 -4.09 -5.07 0.75
C ARG A 25 -3.83 -6.23 -0.22
N LEU A 26 -4.86 -6.62 -1.00
CA LEU A 26 -4.69 -7.66 -2.02
C LEU A 26 -3.69 -7.23 -3.10
N GLU A 27 -3.73 -5.98 -3.52
CA GLU A 27 -2.75 -5.46 -4.50
C GLU A 27 -1.35 -5.33 -3.93
N HIS A 28 -1.21 -4.95 -2.66
CA HIS A 28 0.08 -4.97 -1.98
C HIS A 28 0.67 -6.38 -1.91
N GLU A 29 -0.15 -7.40 -1.66
CA GLU A 29 0.28 -8.79 -1.71
C GLU A 29 0.71 -9.20 -3.12
N GLN A 30 -0.06 -8.82 -4.15
CA GLN A 30 0.29 -9.07 -5.55
C GLN A 30 1.61 -8.39 -5.96
N MET A 31 1.79 -7.12 -5.60
CA MET A 31 3.04 -6.38 -5.86
C MET A 31 4.24 -7.02 -5.16
N ARG A 32 4.08 -7.45 -3.90
CA ARG A 32 5.13 -8.18 -3.17
C ARG A 32 5.48 -9.51 -3.83
N GLY A 33 4.48 -10.27 -4.29
CA GLY A 33 4.68 -11.51 -5.03
C GLY A 33 5.50 -11.29 -6.31
N LEU A 34 5.11 -10.28 -7.10
CA LEU A 34 5.77 -9.92 -8.34
C LEU A 34 7.22 -9.46 -8.14
N LEU A 35 7.49 -8.68 -7.09
CA LEU A 35 8.85 -8.32 -6.70
C LEU A 35 9.70 -9.55 -6.37
N GLY A 36 9.13 -10.55 -5.69
CA GLY A 36 9.80 -11.82 -5.41
C GLY A 36 10.10 -12.64 -6.68
N GLU A 37 9.20 -12.63 -7.66
CA GLU A 37 9.42 -13.25 -8.97
C GLU A 37 10.55 -12.54 -9.75
N MET A 38 10.58 -11.21 -9.71
CA MET A 38 11.65 -10.41 -10.31
C MET A 38 13.00 -10.65 -9.64
N GLU A 39 13.04 -10.81 -8.32
CA GLU A 39 14.26 -11.17 -7.59
C GLU A 39 14.80 -12.54 -8.04
N GLN A 40 13.92 -13.53 -8.21
CA GLN A 40 14.31 -14.85 -8.73
C GLN A 40 14.84 -14.76 -10.16
N ALA A 41 14.19 -13.98 -11.02
CA ALA A 41 14.65 -13.74 -12.40
C ALA A 41 16.04 -13.08 -12.41
N LEU A 42 16.29 -12.13 -11.50
CA LEU A 42 17.59 -11.48 -11.35
C LEU A 42 18.69 -12.48 -10.95
N VAL A 43 18.42 -13.36 -9.98
CA VAL A 43 19.35 -14.44 -9.57
C VAL A 43 19.62 -15.41 -10.71
N ALA A 44 18.59 -15.76 -11.48
CA ALA A 44 18.71 -16.62 -12.66
C ALA A 44 19.37 -15.93 -13.87
N LYS A 45 19.58 -14.61 -13.81
CA LYS A 45 20.02 -13.75 -14.93
C LYS A 45 19.09 -13.86 -16.15
N ASP A 46 17.80 -14.06 -15.89
CA ASP A 46 16.76 -14.10 -16.90
C ASP A 46 16.21 -12.68 -17.13
N ALA A 47 16.74 -12.03 -18.17
CA ALA A 47 16.39 -10.65 -18.49
C ALA A 47 14.93 -10.52 -18.99
N ASP A 48 14.42 -11.52 -19.73
CA ASP A 48 13.08 -11.47 -20.30
C ASP A 48 12.03 -11.61 -19.19
N ALA A 49 12.22 -12.55 -18.26
CA ALA A 49 11.35 -12.70 -17.10
C ALA A 49 11.37 -11.46 -16.19
N PHE A 50 12.56 -10.88 -15.96
CA PHE A 50 12.69 -9.66 -15.17
C PHE A 50 11.94 -8.48 -15.81
N LEU A 51 12.11 -8.27 -17.12
CA LEU A 51 11.45 -7.18 -17.85
C LEU A 51 9.93 -7.35 -17.88
N GLY A 52 9.44 -8.57 -18.12
CA GLY A 52 7.99 -8.85 -18.07
C GLY A 52 7.39 -8.59 -16.69
N GLY A 53 8.12 -8.96 -15.63
CA GLY A 53 7.74 -8.63 -14.25
C GLY A 53 7.70 -7.11 -14.00
N ALA A 54 8.73 -6.38 -14.46
CA ALA A 54 8.80 -4.93 -14.32
C ALA A 54 7.67 -4.19 -15.05
N GLU A 55 7.30 -4.63 -16.26
CA GLU A 55 6.18 -4.06 -17.02
C GLU A 55 4.84 -4.30 -16.31
N THR A 56 4.64 -5.51 -15.80
CA THR A 56 3.43 -5.86 -15.05
C THR A 56 3.34 -5.04 -13.76
N LEU A 57 4.46 -4.87 -13.05
CA LEU A 57 4.53 -4.08 -11.82
C LEU A 57 4.20 -2.62 -12.09
N LEU A 58 4.74 -2.05 -13.18
CA LEU A 58 4.47 -0.67 -13.58
C LEU A 58 2.97 -0.43 -13.79
N VAL A 59 2.29 -1.32 -14.52
CA VAL A 59 0.86 -1.20 -14.78
C VAL A 59 0.05 -1.35 -13.49
N LEU A 60 0.40 -2.32 -12.64
CA LEU A 60 -0.26 -2.53 -11.36
C LEU A 60 -0.11 -1.31 -10.44
N MET A 61 1.10 -0.76 -10.31
CA MET A 61 1.35 0.46 -9.55
C MET A 61 0.55 1.66 -10.06
N GLN A 62 0.43 1.84 -11.39
CA GLN A 62 -0.39 2.93 -11.94
C GLN A 62 -1.87 2.80 -11.55
N GLN A 63 -2.42 1.57 -11.61
CA GLN A 63 -3.79 1.30 -11.21
C GLN A 63 -4.00 1.47 -9.70
N HIS A 64 -3.01 1.05 -8.93
CA HIS A 64 -2.98 1.18 -7.48
C HIS A 64 -3.00 2.65 -7.05
N ASN A 65 -2.07 3.46 -7.58
CA ASN A 65 -1.98 4.88 -7.28
C ASN A 65 -3.25 5.63 -7.68
N ALA A 66 -3.85 5.28 -8.83
CA ALA A 66 -5.12 5.88 -9.24
C ALA A 66 -6.24 5.60 -8.23
N LYS A 67 -6.27 4.42 -7.60
CA LYS A 67 -7.24 4.11 -6.55
C LYS A 67 -6.96 4.82 -5.25
N GLU A 68 -5.70 5.00 -4.87
CA GLU A 68 -5.36 5.84 -3.73
C GLU A 68 -5.90 7.26 -3.91
N GLU A 69 -5.52 7.90 -5.03
CA GLU A 69 -5.87 9.29 -5.32
C GLU A 69 -7.37 9.52 -5.47
N GLN A 70 -8.07 8.60 -6.14
CA GLN A 70 -9.47 8.81 -6.51
C GLN A 70 -10.45 8.23 -5.50
N ILE A 71 -10.02 7.31 -4.63
CA ILE A 71 -10.91 6.57 -3.73
C ILE A 71 -10.42 6.65 -2.29
N VAL A 72 -9.19 6.19 -2.02
CA VAL A 72 -8.73 6.00 -0.63
C VAL A 72 -8.50 7.33 0.07
N TYR A 73 -7.79 8.28 -0.54
CA TYR A 73 -7.55 9.59 0.07
C TYR A 73 -8.84 10.39 0.26
N PRO A 74 -9.75 10.50 -0.73
CA PRO A 74 -11.05 11.15 -0.52
C PRO A 74 -11.90 10.49 0.57
N LEU A 75 -11.85 9.16 0.69
CA LEU A 75 -12.53 8.45 1.77
C LEU A 75 -11.91 8.77 3.13
N SER A 76 -10.58 8.77 3.20
CA SER A 76 -9.82 9.12 4.40
C SER A 76 -10.19 10.53 4.89
N ASP A 77 -10.20 11.50 3.98
CA ASP A 77 -10.59 12.89 4.28
C ASP A 77 -12.02 12.98 4.83
N GLN A 78 -12.95 12.17 4.30
CA GLN A 78 -14.34 12.18 4.76
C GLN A 78 -14.52 11.55 6.14
N VAL A 79 -13.88 10.40 6.39
CA VAL A 79 -14.16 9.60 7.59
C VAL A 79 -13.23 9.93 8.76
N LEU A 80 -12.04 10.49 8.49
CA LEU A 80 -11.04 10.84 9.51
C LEU A 80 -10.98 12.34 9.82
N ALA A 81 -11.85 13.16 9.23
CA ALA A 81 -11.89 14.62 9.45
C ALA A 81 -12.02 15.04 10.93
N ALA A 82 -12.56 14.18 11.79
CA ALA A 82 -12.77 14.48 13.20
C ALA A 82 -11.47 14.45 14.03
N ASP A 83 -10.45 13.69 13.60
CA ASP A 83 -9.18 13.56 14.33
C ASP A 83 -7.96 13.28 13.40
N PRO A 84 -7.65 14.19 12.46
CA PRO A 84 -6.55 13.98 11.51
C PRO A 84 -5.17 13.99 12.17
N GLU A 85 -4.98 14.77 13.23
CA GLU A 85 -3.68 14.91 13.93
C GLU A 85 -3.27 13.65 14.67
N ASN A 86 -4.24 12.90 15.23
CA ASN A 86 -3.94 11.62 15.87
C ASN A 86 -3.42 10.59 14.86
N VAL A 87 -4.10 10.46 13.72
CA VAL A 87 -3.71 9.53 12.66
C VAL A 87 -2.34 9.93 12.09
N LEU A 88 -2.14 11.22 11.82
CA LEU A 88 -0.85 11.73 11.34
C LEU A 88 0.29 11.51 12.36
N GLY A 89 0.00 11.67 13.65
CA GLY A 89 0.94 11.39 14.73
C GLY A 89 1.36 9.91 14.76
N ARG A 90 0.41 9.00 14.58
CA ARG A 90 0.68 7.54 14.51
C ARG A 90 1.51 7.16 13.28
N LEU A 91 1.23 7.77 12.12
CA LEU A 91 2.01 7.57 10.89
C LEU A 91 3.48 8.00 11.09
N LYS A 92 3.70 9.20 11.61
CA LYS A 92 5.05 9.73 11.91
C LYS A 92 5.81 8.88 12.92
N ALA A 93 5.11 8.37 13.95
CA ALA A 93 5.74 7.51 14.95
C ALA A 93 6.26 6.18 14.36
N MET A 94 5.58 5.60 13.37
CA MET A 94 6.07 4.40 12.68
C MET A 94 7.30 4.66 11.80
N GLU A 95 7.36 5.82 11.14
CA GLU A 95 8.51 6.22 10.31
C GLU A 95 9.78 6.36 11.16
N MET A 96 9.67 6.95 12.34
CA MET A 96 10.78 7.08 13.31
C MET A 96 11.27 5.73 13.86
N VAL A 97 10.41 4.72 13.97
CA VAL A 97 10.80 3.38 14.45
C VAL A 97 11.56 2.63 13.36
N ALA A 98 11.14 2.75 12.10
CA ALA A 98 11.82 2.09 10.98
C ALA A 98 13.28 2.58 10.80
N ASP A 99 13.54 3.86 11.05
CA ASP A 99 14.87 4.49 10.96
C ASP A 99 15.82 4.12 12.13
N THR A 100 15.29 3.55 13.21
CA THR A 100 16.09 3.11 14.38
C THR A 100 16.48 1.63 14.35
N THR A 101 16.12 0.91 13.29
CA THR A 101 16.33 -0.54 13.13
C THR A 101 17.45 -0.92 12.13
N GLU A 102 18.42 -0.03 11.91
CA GLU A 102 19.70 -0.37 11.25
C GLU A 102 20.75 -0.99 12.20
#